data_AF-A0A2D6SWB1-F1
#
_entry.id   AF-A0A2D6SWB1-F1
#
_cell.length_a   1.000
_cell.length_b   1.000
_cell.length_c   1.000
_cell.angle_alpha   90.00
_cell.angle_beta   90.00
_cell.angle_gamma   90.00
#
_symmetry.space_group_name_H-M   'P 1'
#
loop_
_entity.id
_entity.type
_entity.pdbx_description
1 polymer ?
#
loop_
_entity_poly.entity_id
_entity_poly.type
_entity_poly.pdbx_seq_one_letter_code
_entity_poly.pdbx_strand_id
1 'polypeptide(L)'
;MTTFEHAMLAVNGTIATGLTRRYGWKIAAVAGVAAVTPDWDGLVIVASTSAFAEGHRVWGHNVLACLLAGLLVACLDYRFDLVTRCGRLVARPLSDDSLQDHLVVRRHFSFREGVVWNLVAVAATASHLPADMIVSGTESLSDWKVRWLWPFTDDGWGYPMIAWGDPGLAVVFVAGMFSMLRWRSNSRSIATGTLLVGLSYIVLRGTLAR
;
A
#
# COMPACT_ATOMS: atom_id res chain seq x y z
N MET A 1 9.47 -1.75 -3.34
CA MET A 1 9.27 -1.87 -1.86
C MET A 1 8.78 -3.27 -1.53
N THR A 2 8.81 -3.69 -0.26
CA THR A 2 8.13 -4.93 0.17
C THR A 2 6.63 -4.66 0.34
N THR A 3 5.84 -5.74 0.34
CA THR A 3 4.38 -5.70 0.55
C THR A 3 3.99 -4.93 1.81
N PHE A 4 4.74 -5.10 2.91
CA PHE A 4 4.48 -4.38 4.15
C PHE A 4 4.63 -2.86 3.97
N GLU A 5 5.70 -2.43 3.31
CA GLU A 5 6.01 -1.01 3.14
C GLU A 5 5.00 -0.34 2.21
N HIS A 6 4.54 -1.04 1.15
CA HIS A 6 3.46 -0.56 0.27
C HIS A 6 2.15 -0.35 1.03
N ALA A 7 1.74 -1.33 1.85
CA ALA A 7 0.56 -1.20 2.71
C ALA A 7 0.71 0.02 3.64
N MET A 8 1.86 0.15 4.31
CA MET A 8 2.10 1.22 5.27
C MET A 8 2.18 2.60 4.61
N LEU A 9 2.74 2.72 3.41
CA LEU A 9 2.75 3.96 2.63
C LEU A 9 1.31 4.45 2.39
N ALA A 10 0.43 3.58 1.89
CA ALA A 10 -0.95 3.94 1.59
C ALA A 10 -1.81 4.19 2.84
N VAL A 11 -1.63 3.38 3.90
CA VAL A 11 -2.29 3.59 5.19
C VAL A 11 -1.91 4.95 5.78
N ASN A 12 -0.60 5.27 5.84
CA ASN A 12 -0.13 6.56 6.34
C ASN A 12 -0.60 7.71 5.46
N GLY A 13 -0.57 7.58 4.14
CA GLY A 13 -1.11 8.60 3.21
C GLY A 13 -2.58 8.89 3.48
N THR A 14 -3.38 7.85 3.69
CA THR A 14 -4.81 7.98 3.99
C THR A 14 -5.06 8.62 5.36
N ILE A 15 -4.24 8.29 6.36
CA ILE A 15 -4.33 8.93 7.70
C ILE A 15 -3.88 10.40 7.63
N ALA A 16 -2.80 10.71 6.90
CA ALA A 16 -2.21 12.04 6.77
C ALA A 16 -3.18 13.04 6.09
N THR A 17 -3.95 12.57 5.09
CA THR A 17 -5.01 13.37 4.45
C THR A 17 -6.19 13.66 5.39
N GLY A 18 -6.32 12.93 6.51
CA GLY A 18 -7.39 13.08 7.47
C GLY A 18 -8.70 12.39 7.07
N LEU A 19 -8.71 11.60 5.99
CA LEU A 19 -9.89 10.88 5.51
C LEU A 19 -10.47 9.93 6.59
N THR A 20 -9.61 9.40 7.46
CA THR A 20 -10.02 8.52 8.56
C THR A 20 -10.91 9.21 9.60
N ARG A 21 -10.87 10.55 9.71
CA ARG A 21 -11.79 11.29 10.60
C ARG A 21 -13.23 11.26 10.09
N ARG A 22 -13.43 11.21 8.78
CA ARG A 22 -14.75 11.24 8.14
C ARG A 22 -15.27 9.85 7.81
N TYR A 23 -14.40 8.98 7.31
CA TYR A 23 -14.76 7.66 6.79
C TYR A 23 -14.32 6.50 7.70
N GLY A 24 -13.75 6.81 8.87
CA GLY A 24 -13.28 5.84 9.84
C GLY A 24 -12.01 5.11 9.42
N TRP A 25 -11.60 4.10 10.19
CA TRP A 25 -10.39 3.32 9.94
C TRP A 25 -10.45 2.49 8.65
N LYS A 26 -11.66 2.13 8.20
CA LYS A 26 -11.89 1.26 7.04
C LYS A 26 -11.23 1.78 5.78
N ILE A 27 -11.29 3.08 5.53
CA ILE A 27 -10.73 3.66 4.31
C ILE A 27 -9.20 3.53 4.27
N ALA A 28 -8.53 3.61 5.43
CA ALA A 28 -7.09 3.37 5.51
C ALA A 28 -6.76 1.88 5.32
N ALA A 29 -7.56 0.99 5.88
CA ALA A 29 -7.39 -0.45 5.67
C ALA A 29 -7.60 -0.86 4.20
N VAL A 30 -8.60 -0.30 3.52
CA VAL A 30 -8.79 -0.48 2.06
C VAL A 30 -7.60 0.04 1.29
N ALA A 31 -7.08 1.23 1.64
CA ALA A 31 -5.88 1.76 1.00
C ALA A 31 -4.68 0.81 1.17
N GLY A 32 -4.49 0.24 2.36
CA GLY A 32 -3.45 -0.76 2.61
C GLY A 32 -3.60 -2.02 1.75
N VAL A 33 -4.80 -2.60 1.70
CA VAL A 33 -5.10 -3.78 0.86
C VAL A 33 -4.93 -3.47 -0.63
N ALA A 34 -5.42 -2.32 -1.08
CA ALA A 34 -5.29 -1.88 -2.45
C ALA A 34 -3.81 -1.74 -2.83
N ALA A 35 -3.00 -1.07 -2.00
CA ALA A 35 -1.58 -0.84 -2.29
C ALA A 35 -0.75 -2.12 -2.44
N VAL A 36 -1.14 -3.22 -1.82
CA VAL A 36 -0.44 -4.52 -1.95
C VAL A 36 -0.99 -5.41 -3.04
N THR A 37 -2.15 -5.07 -3.61
CA THR A 37 -2.79 -5.89 -4.64
C THR A 37 -1.94 -6.06 -5.90
N PRO A 38 -1.15 -5.05 -6.36
CA PRO A 38 -0.23 -5.23 -7.49
C PRO A 38 0.79 -6.35 -7.29
N ASP A 39 1.27 -6.60 -6.06
CA ASP A 39 2.25 -7.66 -5.72
C ASP A 39 1.66 -9.09 -5.78
N TRP A 40 0.50 -9.31 -6.41
CA TRP A 40 -0.10 -10.66 -6.52
C TRP A 40 0.81 -11.64 -7.28
N ASP A 41 1.67 -11.12 -8.15
CA ASP A 41 2.70 -11.88 -8.86
C ASP A 41 3.83 -12.39 -7.94
N GLY A 42 3.95 -11.86 -6.72
CA GLY A 42 4.83 -12.39 -5.67
C GLY A 42 4.59 -13.86 -5.36
N LEU A 43 3.38 -14.38 -5.59
CA LEU A 43 3.08 -15.81 -5.44
C LEU A 43 3.86 -16.69 -6.43
N VAL A 44 4.25 -16.14 -7.59
CA VAL A 44 4.99 -16.88 -8.63
C VAL A 44 6.43 -17.15 -8.23
N ILE A 45 6.96 -16.44 -7.23
CA ILE A 45 8.30 -16.70 -6.69
C ILE A 45 8.44 -18.14 -6.15
N VAL A 46 7.34 -18.74 -5.70
CA VAL A 46 7.30 -20.12 -5.20
C VAL A 46 7.54 -21.13 -6.32
N ALA A 47 7.13 -20.80 -7.54
CA ALA A 47 7.28 -21.67 -8.71
C ALA A 47 8.65 -21.47 -9.39
N SER A 48 9.06 -20.22 -9.61
CA SER A 48 10.37 -19.89 -10.19
C SER A 48 10.72 -18.41 -9.99
N THR A 49 11.98 -18.15 -9.63
CA THR A 49 12.53 -16.78 -9.56
C THR A 49 12.61 -16.11 -10.93
N SER A 50 12.81 -16.87 -12.01
CA SER A 50 12.82 -16.32 -13.37
C SER A 50 11.42 -15.95 -13.84
N ALA A 51 10.42 -16.79 -13.55
CA ALA A 51 9.02 -16.51 -13.86
C ALA A 51 8.50 -15.33 -13.05
N PHE A 52 8.89 -15.23 -11.78
CA PHE A 52 8.64 -14.05 -10.96
C PHE A 52 9.27 -12.81 -11.59
N ALA A 53 10.55 -12.83 -11.94
CA ALA A 53 11.22 -11.67 -12.52
C ALA A 53 10.60 -11.20 -13.86
N GLU A 54 10.07 -12.12 -14.67
CA GLU A 54 9.36 -11.80 -15.91
C GLU A 54 7.96 -11.23 -15.63
N GLY A 55 7.16 -11.93 -14.81
CA GLY A 55 5.79 -11.52 -14.49
C GLY A 55 5.72 -10.23 -13.68
N HIS A 56 6.59 -10.09 -12.67
CA HIS A 56 6.67 -8.93 -11.77
C HIS A 56 6.92 -7.60 -12.51
N ARG A 57 7.52 -7.66 -13.72
CA ARG A 57 7.73 -6.46 -14.54
C ARG A 57 6.48 -5.94 -15.24
N VAL A 58 5.45 -6.77 -15.40
CA VAL A 58 4.34 -6.48 -16.31
C VAL A 58 2.95 -6.74 -15.75
N TRP A 59 2.75 -7.68 -14.83
CA TRP A 59 1.41 -8.12 -14.44
C TRP A 59 0.72 -7.19 -13.45
N GLY A 60 1.39 -6.84 -12.35
CA GLY A 60 0.85 -5.88 -11.36
C GLY A 60 1.31 -4.44 -11.57
N HIS A 61 2.50 -4.26 -12.15
CA HIS A 61 3.28 -3.03 -12.03
C HIS A 61 3.15 -2.14 -13.29
N ASN A 62 1.92 -1.90 -13.72
CA ASN A 62 1.60 -0.94 -14.77
C ASN A 62 0.35 -0.13 -14.41
N VAL A 63 0.14 1.01 -15.07
CA VAL A 63 -0.95 1.94 -14.76
C VAL A 63 -2.31 1.26 -14.94
N LEU A 64 -2.51 0.50 -16.02
CA LEU A 64 -3.78 -0.16 -16.29
C LEU A 64 -4.11 -1.19 -15.19
N ALA A 65 -3.16 -2.04 -14.82
CA ALA A 65 -3.30 -3.02 -13.75
C ALA A 65 -3.59 -2.36 -12.41
N CYS A 66 -2.83 -1.32 -12.03
CA CYS A 66 -3.05 -0.57 -10.80
C CYS A 66 -4.44 0.07 -10.75
N LEU A 67 -4.90 0.68 -11.85
CA LEU A 67 -6.23 1.27 -11.96
C LEU A 67 -7.33 0.21 -11.78
N LEU A 68 -7.26 -0.88 -12.55
CA LEU A 68 -8.27 -1.94 -12.52
C LEU A 68 -8.30 -2.66 -11.16
N ALA A 69 -7.13 -2.95 -10.59
CA ALA A 69 -7.02 -3.55 -9.26
C ALA A 69 -7.59 -2.63 -8.18
N GLY A 70 -7.27 -1.34 -8.22
CA GLY A 70 -7.76 -0.35 -7.25
C GLY A 70 -9.29 -0.22 -7.31
N LEU A 71 -9.85 -0.12 -8.52
CA LEU A 71 -11.29 -0.11 -8.73
C LEU A 71 -11.96 -1.40 -8.24
N LEU A 72 -11.39 -2.56 -8.56
CA LEU A 72 -11.92 -3.86 -8.14
C LEU A 72 -11.94 -3.98 -6.61
N VAL A 73 -10.83 -3.70 -5.93
CA VAL A 73 -10.72 -3.74 -4.47
C VAL A 73 -11.72 -2.78 -3.82
N ALA A 74 -11.79 -1.54 -4.31
CA ALA A 74 -12.73 -0.55 -3.81
C ALA A 74 -14.19 -0.97 -4.03
N CYS A 75 -14.55 -1.49 -5.21
CA CYS A 75 -15.91 -1.89 -5.51
C CYS A 75 -16.35 -3.09 -4.67
N LEU A 76 -15.48 -4.08 -4.51
CA LEU A 76 -15.74 -5.26 -3.68
C LEU A 76 -15.86 -4.88 -2.20
N ASP A 77 -14.91 -4.11 -1.66
CA ASP A 77 -15.02 -3.66 -0.26
C ASP A 77 -16.21 -2.74 -0.06
N TYR A 78 -16.43 -1.78 -0.96
CA TYR A 78 -17.54 -0.85 -0.83
C TYR A 78 -18.87 -1.59 -0.82
N ARG A 79 -19.06 -2.61 -1.68
CA ARG A 79 -20.30 -3.38 -1.82
C ARG A 79 -20.53 -4.38 -0.69
N PHE A 80 -19.48 -5.05 -0.22
CA PHE A 80 -19.60 -6.20 0.69
C PHE A 80 -19.04 -5.93 2.10
N ASP A 81 -18.35 -4.80 2.30
CA ASP A 81 -17.67 -4.40 3.54
C ASP A 81 -16.68 -5.46 4.03
N LEU A 82 -15.87 -5.97 3.10
CA LEU A 82 -14.97 -7.10 3.30
C LEU A 82 -13.97 -6.83 4.41
N VAL A 83 -13.37 -5.64 4.44
CA VAL A 83 -12.37 -5.24 5.44
C VAL A 83 -12.96 -5.33 6.86
N THR A 84 -14.20 -4.88 7.05
CA THR A 84 -14.85 -4.95 8.36
C THR A 84 -15.17 -6.39 8.76
N ARG A 85 -15.66 -7.20 7.81
CA ARG A 85 -15.96 -8.61 8.06
C ARG A 85 -14.69 -9.39 8.42
N CYS A 86 -13.61 -9.19 7.67
CA CYS A 86 -12.31 -9.76 7.97
C CYS A 86 -11.79 -9.28 9.33
N GLY A 87 -11.91 -7.99 9.63
CA GLY A 87 -11.56 -7.44 10.94
C GLY A 87 -12.31 -8.14 12.08
N ARG A 88 -13.61 -8.40 11.93
CA ARG A 88 -14.39 -9.16 12.94
C ARG A 88 -13.90 -10.59 13.09
N LEU A 89 -13.58 -11.26 11.99
CA LEU A 89 -13.06 -12.62 12.01
C LEU A 89 -11.72 -12.70 12.76
N VAL A 90 -10.83 -11.73 12.54
CA VAL A 90 -9.54 -11.63 13.23
C VAL A 90 -9.71 -11.23 14.70
N ALA A 91 -10.69 -10.40 15.02
CA ALA A 91 -10.95 -9.96 16.39
C ALA A 91 -11.69 -11.01 17.24
N ARG A 92 -12.36 -12.00 16.65
CA ARG A 92 -13.07 -13.09 17.37
C ARG A 92 -12.21 -13.80 18.42
N PRO A 93 -11.00 -14.29 18.11
CA PRO A 93 -10.17 -14.99 19.10
C PRO A 93 -9.64 -14.08 20.22
N LEU A 94 -9.70 -12.76 20.08
CA LEU A 94 -9.21 -11.82 21.09
C LEU A 94 -10.21 -11.60 22.23
N SER A 95 -11.47 -12.07 22.09
CA SER A 95 -12.54 -11.95 23.08
C SER A 95 -12.73 -10.54 23.65
N ASP A 96 -12.35 -9.51 22.88
CA ASP A 96 -12.45 -8.11 23.28
C ASP A 96 -13.71 -7.50 22.64
N ASP A 97 -14.78 -7.42 23.43
CA ASP A 97 -16.06 -6.84 23.02
C ASP A 97 -15.91 -5.38 22.56
N SER A 98 -14.94 -4.64 23.12
CA SER A 98 -14.70 -3.24 22.74
C SER A 98 -14.21 -3.12 21.29
N LEU A 99 -13.43 -4.09 20.81
CA LEU A 99 -13.00 -4.11 19.40
C LEU A 99 -14.18 -4.45 18.49
N GLN A 100 -15.05 -5.37 18.89
CA GLN A 100 -16.21 -5.77 18.09
C GLN A 100 -17.20 -4.60 17.89
N ASP A 101 -17.38 -3.78 18.92
CA ASP A 101 -18.25 -2.60 18.88
C ASP A 101 -17.76 -1.53 17.89
N HIS A 102 -16.45 -1.41 17.70
CA HIS A 102 -15.85 -0.48 16.74
C HIS A 102 -15.88 -0.98 15.28
N LEU A 103 -16.16 -2.27 15.06
CA LEU A 103 -16.22 -2.90 13.74
C LEU A 103 -17.65 -2.91 13.19
N VAL A 104 -18.26 -1.74 13.03
CA VAL A 104 -19.66 -1.61 12.55
C VAL A 104 -19.76 -1.88 11.05
N VAL A 105 -20.55 -2.87 10.63
CA VAL A 105 -20.74 -3.18 9.19
C VAL A 105 -21.54 -2.08 8.49
N ARG A 106 -21.09 -1.65 7.31
CA ARG A 106 -21.72 -0.64 6.46
C ARG A 106 -23.13 -1.11 6.06
N ARG A 107 -24.14 -0.28 6.34
CA ARG A 107 -25.54 -0.53 5.96
C ARG A 107 -26.08 0.45 4.92
N HIS A 108 -25.46 1.63 4.82
CA HIS A 108 -25.87 2.68 3.90
C HIS A 108 -24.80 2.89 2.83
N PHE A 109 -25.27 3.14 1.61
CA PHE A 109 -24.44 3.36 0.45
C PHE A 109 -24.79 4.73 -0.15
N SER A 110 -23.76 5.47 -0.53
CA SER A 110 -23.85 6.78 -1.15
C SER A 110 -22.87 6.83 -2.32
N PHE A 111 -23.35 7.29 -3.48
CA PHE A 111 -22.49 7.44 -4.66
C PHE A 111 -21.23 8.26 -4.37
N ARG A 112 -21.35 9.37 -3.63
CA ARG A 112 -20.22 10.23 -3.26
C ARG A 112 -19.17 9.49 -2.44
N GLU A 113 -19.61 8.66 -1.51
CA GLU A 113 -18.71 7.87 -0.69
C GLU A 113 -18.05 6.75 -1.50
N GLY A 114 -18.81 6.10 -2.40
CA GLY A 114 -18.26 5.12 -3.34
C GLY A 114 -17.17 5.70 -4.24
N VAL A 115 -17.35 6.94 -4.73
CA VAL A 115 -16.31 7.66 -5.50
C VAL A 115 -15.05 7.85 -4.65
N VAL A 116 -15.19 8.27 -3.39
CA VAL A 116 -14.04 8.44 -2.49
C VAL A 116 -13.31 7.11 -2.24
N TRP A 117 -14.04 6.01 -2.06
CA TRP A 117 -13.45 4.67 -1.95
C TRP A 117 -12.60 4.31 -3.17
N ASN A 118 -13.15 4.51 -4.37
CA ASN A 118 -12.45 4.23 -5.62
C ASN A 118 -11.20 5.11 -5.79
N LEU A 119 -11.32 6.42 -5.54
CA LEU A 119 -10.19 7.34 -5.66
C LEU A 119 -9.05 6.98 -4.69
N VAL A 120 -9.37 6.62 -3.45
CA VAL A 120 -8.35 6.22 -2.46
C VAL A 120 -7.67 4.91 -2.87
N ALA A 121 -8.43 3.89 -3.26
CA ALA A 121 -7.85 2.61 -3.66
C ALA A 121 -6.99 2.74 -4.92
N VAL A 122 -7.45 3.52 -5.91
CA VAL A 122 -6.68 3.82 -7.12
C VAL A 122 -5.42 4.61 -6.81
N ALA A 123 -5.48 5.61 -5.93
CA ALA A 123 -4.28 6.34 -5.53
C ALA A 123 -3.30 5.43 -4.78
N ALA A 124 -3.82 4.52 -3.96
CA ALA A 124 -3.02 3.55 -3.21
C ALA A 124 -2.30 2.55 -4.14
N THR A 125 -3.02 1.93 -5.08
CA THR A 125 -2.39 1.05 -6.09
C THR A 125 -1.44 1.83 -6.99
N ALA A 126 -1.81 3.03 -7.45
CA ALA A 126 -0.94 3.82 -8.31
C ALA A 126 0.34 4.28 -7.60
N SER A 127 0.32 4.49 -6.28
CA SER A 127 1.52 4.83 -5.50
C SER A 127 2.59 3.74 -5.51
N HIS A 128 2.18 2.51 -5.83
CA HIS A 128 3.06 1.36 -5.97
C HIS A 128 4.10 1.54 -7.08
N LEU A 129 3.68 2.14 -8.21
CA LEU A 129 4.55 2.35 -9.38
C LEU A 129 5.76 3.25 -9.05
N PRO A 130 5.61 4.51 -8.59
CA PRO A 130 6.77 5.33 -8.26
C PRO A 130 7.59 4.75 -7.09
N ALA A 131 6.95 4.02 -6.16
CA ALA A 131 7.65 3.37 -5.06
C ALA A 131 8.62 2.28 -5.56
N ASP A 132 8.20 1.40 -6.47
CA ASP A 132 9.06 0.34 -7.02
C ASP A 132 10.13 0.84 -7.96
N MET A 133 9.92 2.00 -8.57
CA MET A 133 10.93 2.60 -9.42
C MET A 133 12.11 3.18 -8.65
N ILE A 134 11.84 3.61 -7.42
CA ILE A 134 12.82 4.20 -6.51
C ILE A 134 13.45 3.11 -5.65
N VAL A 135 12.65 2.13 -5.23
CA VAL A 135 13.06 1.01 -4.38
C VAL A 135 13.07 -0.27 -5.21
N SER A 136 14.16 -0.50 -5.92
CA SER A 136 14.36 -1.58 -6.90
C SER A 136 15.68 -2.30 -6.72
N GLY A 137 15.76 -3.52 -7.25
CA GLY A 137 16.99 -4.32 -7.31
C GLY A 137 17.52 -4.79 -5.95
N THR A 138 18.48 -5.70 -5.97
CA THR A 138 19.30 -6.12 -4.81
C THR A 138 20.70 -6.48 -5.32
N GLU A 139 21.63 -6.90 -4.45
CA GLU A 139 22.91 -7.48 -4.90
C GLU A 139 22.72 -8.69 -5.84
N SER A 140 21.60 -9.41 -5.71
CA SER A 140 21.30 -10.62 -6.49
C SER A 140 20.24 -10.41 -7.58
N LEU A 141 19.61 -9.24 -7.64
CA LEU A 141 18.50 -8.95 -8.56
C LEU A 141 18.78 -7.64 -9.29
N SER A 142 18.82 -7.69 -10.62
CA SER A 142 18.91 -6.49 -11.45
C SER A 142 17.78 -5.53 -11.15
N ASP A 143 18.03 -4.22 -11.26
CA ASP A 143 16.99 -3.21 -11.20
C ASP A 143 15.84 -3.53 -12.17
N TRP A 144 14.62 -3.56 -11.63
CA TRP A 144 13.41 -3.77 -12.40
C TRP A 144 12.91 -2.44 -12.94
N LYS A 145 12.98 -2.28 -14.27
CA LYS A 145 12.34 -1.16 -14.96
C LYS A 145 10.83 -1.41 -15.01
N VAL A 146 10.05 -0.46 -14.48
CA VAL A 146 8.60 -0.49 -14.47
C VAL A 146 8.08 -0.09 -15.85
N ARG A 147 7.29 -0.96 -16.49
CA ARG A 147 6.67 -0.70 -17.80
C ARG A 147 5.29 -0.05 -17.62
N TRP A 148 5.29 1.25 -17.39
CA TRP A 148 4.10 2.04 -17.01
C TRP A 148 2.87 1.79 -17.88
N LEU A 149 3.06 1.69 -19.20
CA LEU A 149 1.99 1.62 -20.19
C LEU A 149 1.85 0.21 -20.81
N TRP A 150 2.42 -0.83 -20.21
CA TRP A 150 2.18 -2.20 -20.67
C TRP A 150 0.66 -2.53 -20.59
N PRO A 151 0.06 -3.24 -21.57
CA PRO A 151 0.68 -3.94 -22.70
C PRO A 151 0.82 -3.10 -23.98
N PHE A 152 0.64 -1.79 -23.94
CA PHE A 152 0.67 -0.93 -25.12
C PHE A 152 2.11 -0.59 -25.56
N THR A 153 3.05 -0.49 -24.61
CA THR A 153 4.47 -0.23 -24.89
C THR A 153 5.37 -1.04 -23.97
N ASP A 154 6.55 -1.44 -24.46
CA ASP A 154 7.56 -2.13 -23.66
C ASP A 154 8.57 -1.19 -22.96
N ASP A 155 8.40 0.12 -23.12
CA ASP A 155 9.25 1.13 -22.51
C ASP A 155 9.17 1.05 -20.97
N GLY A 156 10.31 0.76 -20.36
CA GLY A 156 10.47 0.68 -18.92
C GLY A 156 11.32 1.83 -18.39
N TRP A 157 10.89 2.44 -17.29
CA TRP A 157 11.67 3.46 -16.57
C TRP A 157 11.97 2.98 -15.14
N GLY A 158 13.08 3.44 -14.57
CA GLY A 158 13.53 3.10 -13.22
C GLY A 158 14.57 4.10 -12.75
N TYR A 159 14.55 4.44 -11.46
CA TYR A 159 15.52 5.32 -10.83
C TYR A 159 15.93 4.72 -9.48
N PRO A 160 16.69 3.60 -9.49
CA PRO A 160 17.10 2.91 -8.27
C PRO A 160 17.81 3.89 -7.32
N MET A 161 17.21 4.11 -6.16
CA MET A 161 17.81 4.87 -5.05
C MET A 161 18.11 3.96 -3.86
N ILE A 162 17.27 2.95 -3.62
CA ILE A 162 17.46 2.01 -2.53
C ILE A 162 17.18 0.60 -3.04
N ALA A 163 17.95 -0.36 -2.53
CA ALA A 163 17.71 -1.77 -2.78
C ALA A 163 16.36 -2.22 -2.23
N TRP A 164 15.66 -3.07 -2.97
CA TRP A 164 14.50 -3.79 -2.50
C TRP A 164 14.83 -4.59 -1.23
N GLY A 165 13.98 -4.49 -0.21
CA GLY A 165 14.20 -5.15 1.08
C GLY A 165 15.17 -4.43 2.02
N ASP A 166 15.62 -3.21 1.70
CA ASP A 166 16.36 -2.39 2.68
C ASP A 166 15.48 -2.19 3.94
N PRO A 167 15.98 -2.56 5.14
CA PRO A 167 15.18 -2.55 6.36
C PRO A 167 14.85 -1.14 6.88
N GLY A 168 15.53 -0.09 6.39
CA GLY A 168 15.39 1.27 6.91
C GLY A 168 13.99 1.84 6.76
N LEU A 169 13.35 1.62 5.62
CA LEU A 169 11.96 2.04 5.40
C LEU A 169 10.98 1.30 6.31
N ALA A 170 11.14 -0.01 6.46
CA ALA A 170 10.37 -0.80 7.40
C ALA A 170 10.50 -0.28 8.85
N VAL A 171 11.72 0.05 9.31
CA VAL A 171 11.93 0.64 10.64
C VAL A 171 11.19 1.97 10.79
N VAL A 172 11.23 2.85 9.80
CA VAL A 172 10.50 4.13 9.82
C VAL A 172 9.00 3.89 9.96
N PHE A 173 8.42 3.00 9.15
CA PHE A 173 6.99 2.71 9.21
C PHE A 173 6.57 2.03 10.52
N VAL A 174 7.37 1.11 11.05
CA VAL A 174 7.11 0.46 12.35
C VAL A 174 7.18 1.48 13.50
N ALA A 175 8.17 2.37 13.51
CA ALA A 175 8.27 3.44 14.50
C ALA A 175 7.06 4.39 14.43
N GLY A 176 6.62 4.74 13.21
CA GLY A 176 5.39 5.51 12.98
C GLY A 176 4.15 4.82 13.53
N MET A 177 4.01 3.51 13.29
CA MET A 177 2.90 2.69 13.81
C MET A 177 2.84 2.70 15.33
N PHE A 178 3.96 2.41 16.01
CA PHE A 178 4.01 2.45 17.48
C PHE A 178 3.76 3.85 18.04
N SER A 179 4.24 4.89 17.35
CA SER A 179 3.96 6.28 17.72
C SER A 179 2.46 6.60 17.63
N MET A 180 1.78 6.16 16.56
CA MET A 180 0.32 6.32 16.43
C MET A 180 -0.45 5.52 17.49
N LEU A 181 0.04 4.36 17.89
CA LEU A 181 -0.54 3.58 18.98
C LEU A 181 -0.41 4.31 20.33
N ARG A 182 0.75 4.92 20.59
CA ARG A 182 1.05 5.65 21.83
C ARG A 182 0.35 7.00 21.94
N TRP A 183 0.18 7.72 20.83
CA TRP A 183 -0.36 9.07 20.76
C TRP A 183 -1.50 9.19 19.73
N ARG A 184 -2.58 8.45 19.97
CA ARG A 184 -3.73 8.32 19.06
C ARG A 184 -4.37 9.64 18.62
N SER A 185 -4.34 10.67 19.47
CA SER A 185 -4.86 12.01 19.13
C SER A 185 -4.04 12.72 18.04
N ASN A 186 -2.77 12.33 17.88
CA ASN A 186 -1.80 12.92 16.96
C ASN A 186 -1.55 12.08 15.71
N SER A 187 -2.35 11.03 15.45
CA SER A 187 -2.06 10.07 14.37
C SER A 187 -1.91 10.71 12.99
N ARG A 188 -2.64 11.78 12.68
CA ARG A 188 -2.48 12.51 11.41
C ARG A 188 -1.09 13.13 11.27
N SER A 189 -0.63 13.84 12.30
CA SER A 189 0.68 14.47 12.30
C SER A 189 1.80 13.44 12.28
N ILE A 190 1.63 12.34 13.04
CA ILE A 190 2.59 11.22 13.08
C ILE A 190 2.68 10.53 11.72
N ALA A 191 1.54 10.24 11.06
CA ALA A 191 1.54 9.64 9.73
C ALA A 191 2.22 10.55 8.70
N THR A 192 1.93 11.86 8.75
CA THR A 192 2.60 12.84 7.89
C THR A 192 4.10 12.86 8.13
N GLY A 193 4.53 12.93 9.39
CA GLY A 193 5.95 12.89 9.76
C GLY A 193 6.63 11.59 9.34
N THR A 194 5.95 10.45 9.46
CA THR A 194 6.44 9.13 9.03
C THR A 194 6.73 9.12 7.53
N LEU A 195 5.81 9.65 6.71
CA LEU A 195 6.00 9.77 5.26
C LEU A 195 7.17 10.70 4.90
N LEU A 196 7.29 11.85 5.58
CA LEU A 196 8.38 12.80 5.35
C LEU A 196 9.74 12.23 5.75
N VAL A 197 9.82 11.50 6.87
CA VAL A 197 11.04 10.80 7.30
C VAL A 197 11.39 9.68 6.32
N GLY A 198 10.40 8.90 5.85
CA GLY A 198 10.61 7.87 4.84
C GLY A 198 11.16 8.46 3.53
N LEU A 199 10.57 9.55 3.04
CA LEU A 199 11.06 10.26 1.86
C LEU A 199 12.48 10.79 2.06
N SER A 200 12.75 11.40 3.22
CA SER A 200 14.08 11.93 3.54
C SER A 200 15.12 10.80 3.60
N TYR A 201 14.75 9.67 4.19
CA TYR A 201 15.57 8.47 4.23
C TYR A 201 15.90 7.98 2.80
N ILE A 202 14.90 7.92 1.92
CA ILE A 202 15.08 7.53 0.51
C ILE A 202 16.09 8.43 -0.19
N VAL A 203 15.91 9.74 -0.07
CA VAL A 203 16.78 10.73 -0.72
C VAL A 203 18.21 10.61 -0.19
N LEU A 204 18.39 10.63 1.13
CA LEU A 204 19.71 10.55 1.75
C LEU A 204 20.44 9.26 1.38
N ARG A 205 19.76 8.11 1.51
CA ARG A 205 20.34 6.80 1.20
C ARG A 205 20.75 6.70 -0.27
N GLY A 206 19.87 7.13 -1.18
CA GLY A 206 20.17 7.11 -2.62
C GLY A 206 21.27 8.07 -3.05
N THR A 207 21.47 9.17 -2.33
CA THR A 207 22.60 10.09 -2.61
C THR A 207 23.94 9.60 -2.07
N LEU A 208 23.94 8.87 -0.94
CA LEU A 208 25.17 8.36 -0.31
C LEU A 208 25.66 7.05 -0.93
N ALA A 209 24.79 6.29 -1.58
CA ALA A 209 25.12 5.03 -2.23
C ALA A 209 25.69 5.19 -3.66
N ARG A 210 25.75 6.43 -4.18
CA ARG A 210 26.35 6.77 -5.48
C ARG A 210 27.71 7.42 -5.28
#